data_AF-A0A352PPN4-F1
#
_entry.id   AF-A0A352PPN4-F1
#
_cell.length_a   1.000
_cell.length_b   1.000
_cell.length_c   1.000
_cell.angle_alpha   90.00
_cell.angle_beta   90.00
_cell.angle_gamma   90.00
#
_symmetry.space_group_name_H-M   'P 1'
#
loop_
_entity.id
_entity.type
_entity.pdbx_description
1 polymer ?
#
loop_
_entity_poly.entity_id
_entity_poly.type
_entity_poly.pdbx_seq_one_letter_code
_entity_poly.pdbx_strand_id
1 'polypeptide(L)' 'DSLRFTSANEVEKVHAALYEKALEQMDQFPVSDYYVCKICGYTVADAPPDKCPVCGANPKQFFKVDD' A
#
# COMPACT_ATOMS: atom_id res chain seq x y z
N ASP A 1 -11.27 18.91 -1.32
CA ASP A 1 -11.94 18.50 -0.07
C ASP A 1 -10.89 17.92 0.87
N SER A 2 -10.79 18.43 2.10
CA SER A 2 -9.67 18.18 3.02
C SER A 2 -9.49 16.69 3.37
N LEU A 3 -10.59 15.92 3.35
CA LEU A 3 -10.60 14.46 3.56
C LEU A 3 -9.71 13.69 2.57
N ARG A 4 -9.59 14.15 1.32
CA ARG A 4 -8.74 13.49 0.31
C ARG A 4 -7.26 13.67 0.61
N PHE A 5 -6.87 14.85 1.11
CA PHE A 5 -5.47 15.13 1.45
C PHE A 5 -5.01 14.37 2.69
N THR A 6 -5.86 14.23 3.71
CA THR A 6 -5.55 13.38 4.87
C THR A 6 -5.37 11.92 4.46
N SER A 7 -6.28 11.38 3.64
CA SER A 7 -6.17 9.99 3.16
C SER A 7 -4.91 9.76 2.32
N ALA A 8 -4.58 10.71 1.43
CA ALA A 8 -3.34 10.66 0.67
C ALA A 8 -2.11 10.70 1.60
N ASN A 9 -2.10 11.56 2.62
CA ASN A 9 -1.00 11.61 3.58
C ASN A 9 -0.79 10.29 4.31
N GLU A 10 -1.86 9.59 4.72
CA GLU A 10 -1.75 8.26 5.34
C GLU A 10 -1.20 7.21 4.37
N VAL A 11 -1.56 7.28 3.09
CA VAL A 11 -1.00 6.39 2.05
C VAL A 11 0.47 6.69 1.81
N GLU A 12 0.87 7.96 1.71
CA GLU A 12 2.27 8.31 1.48
C GLU A 12 3.19 7.93 2.64
N LYS A 13 2.69 7.87 3.88
CA LYS A 13 3.45 7.30 5.01
C LYS A 13 3.76 5.81 4.80
N VAL A 14 2.82 5.06 4.22
CA VAL A 14 3.02 3.63 3.90
C VAL A 14 4.06 3.49 2.78
N HIS A 15 3.97 4.32 1.74
CA HIS A 15 4.97 4.34 0.68
C HIS A 15 6.37 4.68 1.20
N ALA A 16 6.50 5.72 2.03
CA ALA A 16 7.76 6.10 2.64
C ALA A 16 8.37 4.94 3.44
N ALA A 17 7.57 4.26 4.28
CA ALA A 17 8.04 3.11 5.05
C ALA A 17 8.47 1.91 4.18
N LEU A 18 7.81 1.69 3.03
CA LEU A 18 8.22 0.66 2.07
C LEU A 18 9.56 1.02 1.40
N TYR A 19 9.73 2.28 0.99
CA TYR A 19 10.99 2.75 0.40
C TYR A 19 12.14 2.76 1.40
N GLU A 20 11.90 3.16 2.66
CA GLU A 20 12.91 3.10 3.72
C GLU A 20 13.41 1.66 3.93
N LYS A 21 12.50 0.69 4.02
CA LYS A 21 12.86 -0.74 4.10
C LYS A 21 13.64 -1.21 2.87
N ALA A 22 13.24 -0.76 1.67
CA ALA A 22 13.97 -1.08 0.45
C ALA A 22 15.37 -0.49 0.44
N LEU A 23 15.57 0.72 0.96
CA LEU A 23 16.89 1.36 1.06
C LEU A 23 17.79 0.69 2.11
N GLU A 24 17.22 0.24 3.24
CA GLU A 24 17.98 -0.47 4.27
C GLU A 24 18.50 -1.83 3.80
N GLN A 25 17.77 -2.49 2.89
CA GLN A 25 18.05 -3.84 2.42
C GLN A 25 17.95 -3.95 0.90
N MET A 26 18.60 -3.04 0.15
CA MET A 26 18.43 -2.97 -1.32
C MET A 26 18.66 -4.30 -2.04
N ASP A 27 19.71 -5.03 -1.67
CA ASP A 27 20.06 -6.31 -2.31
C ASP A 27 19.24 -7.50 -1.78
N GLN A 28 18.50 -7.31 -0.68
CA GLN A 28 17.75 -8.36 0.02
C GLN A 28 16.27 -8.03 0.17
N PHE A 29 15.78 -6.97 -0.49
CA PHE A 29 14.41 -6.56 -0.37
C PHE A 29 13.53 -7.68 -0.94
N PRO A 30 12.57 -8.20 -0.15
CA PRO A 30 11.86 -9.40 -0.52
C PRO A 30 11.07 -9.20 -1.81
N VAL A 31 11.21 -10.15 -2.73
CA VAL A 31 10.26 -10.30 -3.82
C VAL A 31 8.96 -10.81 -3.19
N SER A 32 7.95 -9.95 -3.17
CA SER A 32 6.62 -10.24 -2.65
C SER A 32 5.58 -9.90 -3.69
N ASP A 33 4.45 -10.60 -3.63
CA ASP A 33 3.25 -10.18 -4.34
C ASP A 33 2.74 -8.89 -3.69
N TYR A 34 2.73 -7.78 -4.44
CA TYR A 34 2.19 -6.52 -3.95
C TYR A 34 0.75 -6.34 -4.40
N TYR A 35 -0.05 -5.75 -3.52
CA TYR A 35 -1.45 -5.45 -3.76
C TYR A 35 -1.72 -3.98 -3.48
N VAL A 36 -2.46 -3.34 -4.40
CA VAL A 36 -2.77 -1.91 -4.30
C VAL A 36 -4.29 -1.70 -4.26
N CYS A 37 -4.75 -0.90 -3.31
CA CYS A 37 -6.15 -0.51 -3.22
C CYS A 37 -6.52 0.46 -4.35
N LYS A 38 -7.48 0.09 -5.22
CA LYS A 38 -7.99 0.93 -6.34
C LYS A 38 -8.62 2.25 -5.90
N ILE A 39 -9.00 2.36 -4.62
CA ILE A 39 -9.73 3.52 -4.09
C ILE A 39 -8.78 4.60 -3.57
N CYS A 40 -7.70 4.21 -2.89
CA CYS A 40 -6.83 5.16 -2.19
C CYS A 40 -5.34 4.97 -2.44
N GLY A 41 -4.90 3.86 -3.04
CA GLY A 41 -3.48 3.60 -3.29
C GLY A 41 -2.73 2.93 -2.14
N TYR A 42 -3.39 2.54 -1.04
CA TYR A 42 -2.73 1.74 0.01
C TYR A 42 -2.09 0.48 -0.58
N THR A 43 -0.78 0.32 -0.36
CA THR A 43 0.06 -0.76 -0.87
C THR A 43 0.44 -1.72 0.25
N VAL A 44 0.31 -3.02 0.00
CA VAL A 44 0.61 -4.07 0.98
C VAL A 44 1.24 -5.28 0.29
N ALA A 45 2.15 -5.96 1.00
CA ALA A 45 2.76 -7.21 0.54
C ALA A 45 1.90 -8.42 0.91
N ASP A 46 2.13 -9.52 0.18
CA ASP A 46 1.65 -10.88 0.39
C ASP A 46 0.13 -11.08 0.19
N ALA A 47 -0.72 -10.29 0.85
CA ALA A 47 -2.17 -10.37 0.67
C ALA A 47 -2.91 -9.06 1.07
N PRO A 48 -4.06 -8.75 0.44
CA PRO A 48 -4.94 -7.66 0.88
C PRO A 48 -5.53 -7.90 2.29
N PRO A 49 -5.69 -6.85 3.12
CA PRO A 49 -6.41 -6.96 4.39
C PRO A 49 -7.92 -7.07 4.18
N ASP A 50 -8.65 -7.56 5.20
CA ASP A 50 -10.13 -7.63 5.21
C ASP A 50 -10.81 -6.27 4.97
N LYS A 51 -10.17 -5.19 5.40
CA LYS A 51 -10.54 -3.81 5.09
C LYS A 51 -9.29 -2.97 4.87
N CYS A 52 -9.33 -2.08 3.88
CA CYS A 52 -8.28 -1.10 3.69
C CYS A 52 -8.17 -0.20 4.93
N PRO A 53 -7.00 -0.10 5.58
CA PRO A 53 -6.84 0.67 6.82
C PRO A 53 -6.95 2.17 6.61
N VAL A 54 -6.81 2.65 5.37
CA VAL A 54 -6.92 4.08 5.03
C VAL A 54 -8.36 4.47 4.70
N CYS A 55 -9.00 3.76 3.76
CA CYS A 55 -10.30 4.18 3.22
C CYS A 55 -11.48 3.25 3.57
N GLY A 56 -11.24 2.13 4.26
CA GLY A 56 -12.27 1.17 4.66
C GLY A 56 -12.82 0.29 3.53
N ALA A 57 -12.26 0.37 2.31
CA ALA A 57 -12.65 -0.47 1.18
C ALA A 57 -12.48 -1.97 1.47
N ASN A 58 -13.35 -2.80 0.87
CA ASN A 58 -13.30 -4.25 0.98
C ASN A 58 -12.15 -4.87 0.15
N PRO A 59 -11.78 -6.15 0.40
CA PRO A 59 -10.59 -6.77 -0.20
C PRO A 59 -10.66 -6.86 -1.73
N LYS A 60 -11.86 -6.97 -2.29
CA LYS A 60 -12.08 -6.97 -3.76
C LYS A 60 -11.70 -5.65 -4.45
N GLN A 61 -11.46 -4.57 -3.70
CA GLN A 61 -10.91 -3.32 -4.25
C GLN A 61 -9.40 -3.36 -4.44
N PHE A 62 -8.73 -4.43 -4.04
CA PHE A 62 -7.31 -4.60 -4.29
C PHE A 62 -7.08 -5.31 -5.62
N PHE A 63 -5.99 -4.95 -6.29
CA PHE A 63 -5.44 -5.73 -7.39
C PHE A 63 -4.01 -6.11 -7.03
N LYS A 64 -3.60 -7.30 -7.45
CA LYS A 64 -2.19 -7.69 -7.46
C LYS A 64 -1.48 -6.86 -8.53
N VAL A 65 -0.32 -6.32 -8.20
CA VAL A 65 0.57 -5.68 -9.15
C VAL A 65 1.32 -6.78 -9.88
N ASP A 66 1.25 -6.76 -11.20
CA ASP A 66 2.02 -7.65 -12.06
C ASP A 66 3.35 -6.97 -12.40
N ASP A 67 4.41 -7.76 -12.58
CA ASP A 67 5.73 -7.32 -13.04
C ASP A 67 5.72 -6.80 -14.49
#